data_AF-A0AAU7RA79-F1
#
_entry.id   AF-A0AAU7RA79-F1
#
_cell.length_a   1.000
_cell.length_b   1.000
_cell.length_c   1.000
_cell.angle_alpha   90.00
_cell.angle_beta   90.00
_cell.angle_gamma   90.00
#
_symmetry.space_group_name_H-M   'P 1'
#
loop_
_entity.id
_entity.type
_entity.pdbx_description
1 polymer ?
#
loop_
_entity_poly.entity_id
_entity_poly.type
_entity_poly.pdbx_seq_one_letter_code
_entity_poly.pdbx_strand_id
1 'polypeptide(L)'
;MPSSIPRSLSDAMRQAEATVPSPTVFWLEQGRDAFVVLRHEEGEEAWRVGFRLTRSGPGAGEWRAAEFTVQQLDEPASGLTGKTIRSLPIGELLATARRAASSQRSGTAGAKALPFARPSDLRMAPFLTDGRGRRERGDEAYAGLALEYALLVEDGDRSPSKTLAERFGGSGGTWANRIAVARRRGLLTPVKVGEAGGALTEKALRLLGQKEQGS
;
A
#
# COMPACT_ATOMS: atom_id res chain seq x y z
N MET A 1 24.18 -19.17 6.29
CA MET A 1 25.10 -18.63 5.25
C MET A 1 24.41 -17.47 4.55
N PRO A 2 25.06 -16.33 4.29
CA PRO A 2 24.39 -15.23 3.63
C PRO A 2 24.20 -15.56 2.15
N SER A 3 22.94 -15.79 1.76
CA SER A 3 22.51 -15.89 0.38
C SER A 3 22.90 -14.61 -0.37
N SER A 4 23.79 -14.72 -1.36
CA SER A 4 24.22 -13.58 -2.17
C SER A 4 23.03 -13.01 -2.95
N ILE A 5 22.92 -11.68 -3.01
CA ILE A 5 21.87 -11.00 -3.79
C ILE A 5 22.13 -11.29 -5.28
N PRO A 6 21.16 -11.84 -6.03
CA PRO A 6 21.35 -12.18 -7.44
C PRO A 6 21.56 -10.91 -8.27
N ARG A 7 22.49 -10.98 -9.23
CA ARG A 7 22.85 -9.84 -10.10
C ARG A 7 22.08 -9.81 -11.43
N SER A 8 21.44 -10.92 -11.79
CA SER A 8 20.63 -11.07 -13.00
C SER A 8 19.35 -11.84 -12.73
N LEU A 9 18.37 -11.72 -13.63
CA LEU A 9 17.11 -12.46 -13.53
C LEU A 9 17.33 -13.98 -13.67
N SER A 10 18.27 -14.40 -14.52
CA SER A 10 18.67 -15.81 -14.66
C SER A 10 19.29 -16.38 -13.38
N ASP A 11 20.11 -15.60 -12.67
CA ASP A 11 20.67 -16.00 -11.37
C ASP A 11 19.57 -16.10 -10.31
N ALA A 12 18.64 -15.14 -10.29
CA ALA A 12 17.50 -15.15 -9.38
C ALA A 12 16.59 -16.38 -9.60
N MET A 13 16.36 -16.77 -10.86
CA MET A 13 15.59 -17.98 -11.21
C MET A 13 16.27 -19.27 -10.73
N ARG A 14 17.60 -19.36 -10.87
CA ARG A 14 18.39 -20.49 -10.36
C ARG A 14 18.41 -20.53 -8.82
N GLN A 15 18.43 -19.38 -8.16
CA GLN A 15 18.45 -19.31 -6.70
C GLN A 15 17.07 -19.59 -6.07
N ALA A 16 15.99 -19.23 -6.76
CA ALA A 16 14.62 -19.56 -6.36
C ALA A 16 14.34 -21.07 -6.39
N GLU A 17 15.09 -21.85 -7.17
CA GLU A 17 15.01 -23.32 -7.21
C GLU A 17 15.22 -23.98 -5.84
N ALA A 18 16.08 -23.40 -5.01
CA ALA A 18 16.42 -23.94 -3.69
C ALA A 18 15.45 -23.51 -2.57
N THR A 19 14.45 -22.66 -2.86
CA THR A 19 13.67 -21.96 -1.82
C THR A 19 12.16 -22.10 -2.04
N VAL A 20 11.45 -22.60 -1.02
CA VAL A 20 9.97 -22.78 -1.02
C VAL A 20 9.34 -21.84 -0.01
N PRO A 21 9.20 -20.57 -0.37
CA PRO A 21 7.97 -20.30 -1.10
C PRO A 21 8.12 -19.45 -2.35
N SER A 22 7.33 -19.81 -3.36
CA SER A 22 6.91 -18.90 -4.42
C SER A 22 5.68 -18.11 -3.91
N PRO A 23 5.58 -16.79 -4.16
CA PRO A 23 6.51 -15.94 -4.89
C PRO A 23 7.81 -15.70 -4.12
N THR A 24 8.95 -15.77 -4.79
CA THR A 24 10.27 -15.44 -4.21
C THR A 24 10.68 -14.05 -4.69
N VAL A 25 10.95 -13.12 -3.76
CA VAL A 25 11.36 -11.74 -4.10
C VAL A 25 12.81 -11.52 -3.71
N PHE A 26 13.61 -11.03 -4.65
CA PHE A 26 14.98 -10.59 -4.44
C PHE A 26 15.06 -9.07 -4.64
N TRP A 27 15.45 -8.36 -3.59
CA TRP A 27 15.57 -6.91 -3.63
C TRP A 27 16.90 -6.49 -4.25
N LEU A 28 16.85 -5.55 -5.19
CA LEU A 28 18.03 -4.95 -5.84
C LEU A 28 18.17 -3.49 -5.38
N GLU A 29 19.38 -2.93 -5.53
CA GLU A 29 19.74 -1.51 -5.36
C GLU A 29 18.77 -0.66 -4.50
N GLN A 30 19.07 -0.45 -3.21
CA GLN A 30 18.32 0.41 -2.29
C GLN A 30 16.77 0.20 -2.29
N GLY A 31 16.30 -0.95 -2.77
CA GLY A 31 14.88 -1.26 -2.91
C GLY A 31 14.15 -0.48 -4.01
N ARG A 32 14.83 0.04 -5.04
CA ARG A 32 14.16 0.63 -6.21
C ARG A 32 13.73 -0.41 -7.24
N ASP A 33 14.48 -1.50 -7.29
CA ASP A 33 14.27 -2.62 -8.19
C ASP A 33 14.08 -3.92 -7.41
N ALA A 34 13.35 -4.86 -8.00
CA ALA A 34 13.16 -6.20 -7.45
C ALA A 34 13.10 -7.25 -8.57
N PHE A 35 13.72 -8.40 -8.34
CA PHE A 35 13.39 -9.62 -9.07
C PHE A 35 12.29 -10.37 -8.34
N VAL A 36 11.28 -10.81 -9.06
CA VAL A 36 10.22 -11.67 -8.52
C VAL A 36 10.12 -12.92 -9.35
N VAL A 37 10.25 -14.08 -8.70
CA VAL A 37 10.16 -15.39 -9.36
C VAL A 37 8.89 -16.09 -8.90
N LEU A 38 8.06 -16.43 -9.87
CA LEU A 38 6.80 -17.14 -9.70
C LEU A 38 6.92 -18.55 -10.28
N ARG A 39 6.27 -19.51 -9.64
CA ARG A 39 5.97 -20.81 -10.24
C ARG A 39 4.54 -20.78 -10.77
N HIS A 40 4.35 -21.26 -11.98
CA HIS A 40 3.06 -21.41 -12.63
C HIS A 40 2.95 -22.83 -13.15
N GLU A 41 1.80 -23.46 -12.94
CA GLU A 41 1.53 -24.82 -13.38
C GLU A 41 0.30 -24.77 -14.28
N GLU A 42 0.43 -25.30 -15.49
CA GLU A 42 -0.65 -25.41 -16.47
C GLU A 42 -0.70 -26.86 -16.96
N GLY A 43 -1.66 -27.62 -16.43
CA GLY A 43 -1.76 -29.07 -16.71
C GLY A 43 -0.55 -29.83 -16.15
N GLU A 44 0.16 -30.55 -17.02
CA GLU A 44 1.37 -31.31 -16.68
C GLU A 44 2.66 -30.50 -16.80
N GLU A 45 2.57 -29.24 -17.25
CA GLU A 45 3.74 -28.39 -17.45
C GLU A 45 3.92 -27.43 -16.28
N ALA A 46 5.11 -27.47 -15.66
CA ALA A 46 5.53 -26.48 -14.70
C ALA A 46 6.47 -25.44 -15.32
N TRP A 47 6.19 -24.17 -15.02
CA TRP A 47 6.91 -23.01 -15.52
C TRP A 47 7.42 -22.15 -14.37
N ARG A 48 8.63 -21.61 -14.51
CA ARG A 48 9.09 -20.47 -13.72
C ARG A 48 9.00 -19.21 -14.56
N VAL A 49 8.42 -18.18 -13.97
CA VAL A 49 8.30 -16.86 -14.58
C VAL A 49 8.95 -15.84 -13.67
N GLY A 50 10.03 -15.24 -14.15
CA GLY A 50 10.77 -14.18 -13.49
C GLY A 50 10.36 -12.81 -14.03
N PHE A 51 10.27 -11.81 -13.17
CA PHE A 51 10.08 -10.42 -13.54
C PHE A 51 11.16 -9.55 -12.89
N ARG A 52 11.72 -8.60 -13.65
CA ARG A 52 12.41 -7.43 -13.09
C ARG A 52 11.41 -6.29 -13.00
N LEU A 53 11.15 -5.84 -11.78
CA LEU A 53 10.26 -4.72 -11.50
C LEU A 53 11.08 -3.51 -11.09
N THR A 54 10.79 -2.37 -11.71
CA THR A 54 11.36 -1.05 -11.37
C THR A 54 10.25 -0.12 -10.92
N ARG A 55 10.49 0.64 -9.86
CA ARG A 55 9.52 1.58 -9.33
C ARG A 55 9.36 2.81 -10.24
N SER A 56 8.12 3.17 -10.56
CA SER A 56 7.78 4.25 -11.50
C SER A 56 7.36 5.57 -10.85
N GLY A 57 7.40 5.68 -9.52
CA GLY A 57 7.08 6.90 -8.79
C GLY A 57 7.06 6.73 -7.27
N PRO A 58 6.75 7.80 -6.51
CA PRO A 58 6.87 7.82 -5.05
C PRO A 58 5.75 7.05 -4.33
N GLY A 59 4.69 6.62 -5.02
CA GLY A 59 3.60 5.82 -4.44
C GLY A 59 3.99 4.37 -4.15
N ALA A 60 3.30 3.74 -3.19
CA ALA A 60 3.38 2.30 -2.95
C ALA A 60 2.45 1.58 -3.94
N GLY A 61 3.01 0.96 -4.98
CA GLY A 61 2.25 0.19 -5.98
C GLY A 61 2.58 0.47 -7.45
N GLU A 62 3.37 1.52 -7.73
CA GLU A 62 3.78 1.83 -9.10
C GLU A 62 5.01 1.01 -9.52
N TRP A 63 4.81 -0.28 -9.78
CA TRP A 63 5.83 -1.17 -10.33
C TRP A 63 5.68 -1.29 -11.85
N ARG A 64 6.71 -0.89 -12.59
CA ARG A 64 6.84 -1.16 -14.03
C ARG A 64 7.65 -2.44 -14.22
N ALA A 65 7.15 -3.35 -15.06
CA ALA A 65 7.96 -4.47 -15.52
C ALA A 65 8.99 -3.92 -16.50
N ALA A 66 10.26 -4.10 -16.18
CA ALA A 66 11.36 -3.72 -17.05
C ALA A 66 11.88 -4.92 -17.85
N GLU A 67 11.67 -6.13 -17.33
CA GLU A 67 12.08 -7.39 -17.97
C GLU A 67 11.21 -8.55 -17.46
N PHE A 68 11.06 -9.60 -18.25
CA PHE A 68 10.52 -10.87 -17.81
C PHE A 68 11.20 -12.04 -18.52
N THR A 69 11.31 -13.17 -17.83
CA THR A 69 11.91 -14.41 -18.35
C THR A 69 11.03 -15.59 -17.97
N VAL A 70 10.95 -16.57 -18.85
CA VAL A 70 10.19 -17.81 -18.64
C VAL A 70 11.13 -19.00 -18.80
N GLN A 71 10.99 -20.00 -17.94
CA GLN A 71 11.74 -21.25 -17.99
C GLN A 71 10.79 -22.42 -17.72
N GLN A 72 10.83 -23.46 -18.55
CA GLN A 72 10.15 -24.72 -18.29
C GLN A 72 10.93 -25.52 -17.25
N LEU A 73 10.23 -26.16 -16.32
CA LEU A 73 10.83 -26.92 -15.23
C LEU A 73 10.96 -28.41 -15.53
N ASP A 74 10.14 -28.92 -16.43
CA ASP A 74 10.11 -30.36 -16.75
C ASP A 74 10.99 -30.66 -17.96
N GLU A 75 11.71 -31.79 -17.88
CA GLU A 75 12.49 -32.35 -18.98
C GLU A 75 11.73 -33.48 -19.71
N PRO A 76 11.91 -33.61 -21.04
CA PRO A 76 12.82 -32.82 -21.85
C PRO A 76 12.15 -31.50 -22.27
N ALA A 77 12.87 -30.39 -22.09
CA ALA A 77 12.43 -29.06 -22.44
C ALA A 77 11.92 -29.01 -23.89
N SER A 78 10.62 -29.17 -24.05
CA SER A 78 9.91 -28.90 -25.29
C SER A 78 10.09 -27.41 -25.51
N GLY A 79 10.97 -27.05 -26.44
CA GLY A 79 11.38 -25.65 -26.66
C GLY A 79 10.19 -24.69 -26.63
N LEU A 80 10.39 -23.53 -25.97
CA LEU A 80 9.37 -22.51 -25.78
C LEU A 80 8.70 -22.14 -27.12
N THR A 81 7.50 -22.66 -27.36
CA THR A 81 6.77 -22.33 -28.59
C THR A 81 6.07 -20.98 -28.41
N GLY A 82 5.92 -20.23 -29.51
CA GLY A 82 5.14 -18.99 -29.48
C GLY A 82 3.65 -19.20 -29.13
N LYS A 83 3.14 -20.45 -29.23
CA LYS A 83 1.79 -20.80 -28.75
C LYS A 83 1.77 -20.85 -27.22
N THR A 84 2.77 -21.50 -26.62
CA THR A 84 2.95 -21.61 -25.16
C THR A 84 3.17 -20.25 -24.50
N ILE A 85 3.97 -19.36 -25.09
CA ILE A 85 4.17 -18.00 -24.56
C ILE A 85 2.85 -17.21 -24.52
N ARG A 86 1.96 -17.46 -25.49
CA ARG A 86 0.67 -16.76 -25.59
C ARG A 86 -0.42 -17.33 -24.69
N SER A 87 -0.31 -18.60 -24.28
CA SER A 87 -1.24 -19.17 -23.30
C SER A 87 -0.91 -18.77 -21.87
N LEU A 88 0.36 -18.45 -21.58
CA LEU A 88 0.75 -17.99 -20.25
C LEU A 88 -0.06 -16.76 -19.83
N PRO A 89 -0.66 -16.78 -18.62
CA PRO A 89 -1.43 -15.66 -18.10
C PRO A 89 -0.50 -14.55 -17.60
N ILE A 90 0.33 -13.99 -18.49
CA ILE A 90 1.39 -13.02 -18.18
C ILE A 90 0.83 -11.82 -17.39
N GLY A 91 -0.40 -11.38 -17.70
CA GLY A 91 -1.06 -10.31 -16.96
C GLY A 91 -1.31 -10.64 -15.49
N GLU A 92 -1.81 -11.85 -15.20
CA GLU A 92 -2.07 -12.33 -13.84
C GLU A 92 -0.78 -12.64 -13.07
N LEU A 93 0.20 -13.21 -13.77
CA LEU A 93 1.53 -13.45 -13.24
C LEU A 93 2.23 -12.14 -12.90
N LEU A 94 2.17 -11.13 -13.77
CA LEU A 94 2.70 -9.81 -13.49
C LEU A 94 1.95 -9.13 -12.32
N ALA A 95 0.63 -9.24 -12.26
CA ALA A 95 -0.15 -8.73 -11.13
C ALA A 95 0.25 -9.42 -9.82
N THR A 96 0.50 -10.73 -9.86
CA THR A 96 0.98 -11.52 -8.73
C THR A 96 2.41 -11.14 -8.33
N ALA A 97 3.30 -10.88 -9.29
CA ALA A 97 4.66 -10.43 -9.05
C ALA A 97 4.69 -9.05 -8.39
N ARG A 98 3.88 -8.10 -8.88
CA ARG A 98 3.71 -6.76 -8.28
C ARG A 98 3.16 -6.84 -6.87
N ARG A 99 2.17 -7.71 -6.64
CA ARG A 99 1.62 -7.98 -5.30
C ARG A 99 2.71 -8.53 -4.38
N ALA A 100 3.47 -9.55 -4.81
CA ALA A 100 4.54 -10.15 -4.04
C ALA A 100 5.63 -9.15 -3.65
N ALA A 101 6.12 -8.33 -4.60
CA ALA A 101 7.08 -7.28 -4.32
C ALA A 101 6.52 -6.29 -3.28
N SER A 102 5.27 -5.86 -3.45
CA SER A 102 4.63 -4.93 -2.52
C SER A 102 4.43 -5.56 -1.12
N SER A 103 4.03 -6.82 -1.04
CA SER A 103 3.75 -7.55 0.21
C SER A 103 5.01 -7.96 0.97
N GLN A 104 6.08 -8.39 0.29
CA GLN A 104 7.32 -8.84 0.96
C GLN A 104 8.21 -7.68 1.40
N ARG A 105 8.07 -6.48 0.80
CA ARG A 105 8.62 -5.26 1.39
C ARG A 105 7.90 -4.88 2.68
N SER A 106 6.62 -5.23 2.76
CA SER A 106 5.78 -5.06 3.94
C SER A 106 5.90 -6.22 4.94
N GLY A 107 6.73 -7.25 4.67
CA GLY A 107 6.99 -8.34 5.61
C GLY A 107 7.72 -7.79 6.84
N THR A 108 7.16 -7.90 8.04
CA THR A 108 6.78 -9.15 8.70
C THR A 108 5.45 -9.78 8.26
N ALA A 109 5.49 -11.07 7.96
CA ALA A 109 4.45 -11.86 7.32
C ALA A 109 3.36 -12.38 8.29
N GLY A 110 2.16 -12.63 7.74
CA GLY A 110 1.26 -13.68 8.25
C GLY A 110 -0.03 -13.23 8.94
N ALA A 111 -0.97 -12.62 8.20
CA ALA A 111 -2.42 -12.71 8.44
C ALA A 111 -3.13 -12.10 7.24
N LYS A 112 -4.32 -12.62 6.86
CA LYS A 112 -5.21 -12.02 5.84
C LYS A 112 -5.21 -10.49 5.92
N ALA A 113 -4.67 -9.82 4.90
CA ALA A 113 -4.81 -8.39 4.74
C ALA A 113 -5.52 -8.12 3.41
N LEU A 114 -6.84 -7.90 3.49
CA LEU A 114 -7.43 -6.80 2.72
C LEU A 114 -6.48 -5.60 2.82
N PRO A 115 -6.33 -4.75 1.78
CA PRO A 115 -5.40 -3.64 1.83
C PRO A 115 -5.65 -2.86 3.12
N PHE A 116 -4.80 -3.04 4.13
CA PHE A 116 -4.85 -2.25 5.34
C PHE A 116 -4.22 -0.92 4.94
N ALA A 117 -4.94 -0.17 4.13
CA ALA A 117 -4.95 1.27 4.29
C ALA A 117 -5.15 1.45 5.80
N ARG A 118 -4.20 2.15 6.44
CA ARG A 118 -4.36 2.46 7.85
C ARG A 118 -5.75 3.09 7.99
N PRO A 119 -6.52 2.83 9.04
CA PRO A 119 -7.82 3.46 9.20
C PRO A 119 -7.75 4.98 8.97
N SER A 120 -6.59 5.58 9.29
CA SER A 120 -6.21 6.95 8.93
C SER A 120 -6.19 7.25 7.44
N ASP A 121 -5.60 6.40 6.60
CA ASP A 121 -5.50 6.59 5.16
C ASP A 121 -6.89 6.52 4.49
N LEU A 122 -7.75 5.60 4.95
CA LEU A 122 -9.15 5.50 4.49
C LEU A 122 -9.95 6.75 4.85
N ARG A 123 -9.80 7.22 6.10
CA ARG A 123 -10.44 8.45 6.58
C ARG A 123 -9.91 9.69 5.86
N MET A 124 -8.63 9.70 5.47
CA MET A 124 -7.98 10.83 4.82
C MET A 124 -8.10 10.84 3.29
N ALA A 125 -8.51 9.74 2.66
CA ALA A 125 -8.69 9.63 1.21
C ALA A 125 -9.48 10.79 0.56
N PRO A 126 -10.55 11.36 1.17
CA PRO A 126 -11.26 12.52 0.63
C PRO A 126 -10.42 13.82 0.55
N PHE A 127 -9.31 13.89 1.29
CA PHE A 127 -8.40 15.05 1.32
C PHE A 127 -7.15 14.85 0.46
N LEU A 128 -6.85 13.61 0.07
CA LEU A 128 -5.66 13.23 -0.70
C LEU A 128 -5.92 13.13 -2.21
N THR A 129 -7.17 12.98 -2.61
CA THR A 129 -7.56 12.89 -4.03
C THR A 129 -7.75 14.29 -4.62
N ASP A 130 -6.66 14.86 -5.14
CA ASP A 130 -6.66 16.12 -5.89
C ASP A 130 -7.25 15.91 -7.29
N GLY A 131 -8.58 15.97 -7.37
CA GLY A 131 -9.29 15.88 -8.67
C GLY A 131 -10.69 16.47 -8.67
N ARG A 132 -11.24 16.82 -7.50
CA ARG A 132 -12.57 17.45 -7.39
C ARG A 132 -12.38 18.96 -7.31
N GLY A 133 -12.36 19.63 -8.45
CA GLY A 133 -12.48 21.09 -8.48
C GLY A 133 -13.62 21.56 -7.57
N ARG A 134 -13.37 22.57 -6.74
CA ARG A 134 -14.28 23.41 -5.91
C ARG A 134 -15.52 22.76 -5.24
N ARG A 135 -15.62 21.43 -5.16
CA ARG A 135 -16.77 20.75 -4.54
C ARG A 135 -16.51 20.62 -3.05
N GLU A 136 -17.41 21.16 -2.24
CA GLU A 136 -17.30 21.11 -0.78
C GLU A 136 -17.27 19.66 -0.29
N ARG A 137 -16.43 19.40 0.71
CA ARG A 137 -16.30 18.07 1.34
C ARG A 137 -17.43 17.87 2.36
N GLY A 138 -18.01 16.66 2.38
CA GLY A 138 -19.09 16.26 3.28
C GLY A 138 -18.68 16.19 4.76
N ASP A 139 -19.67 16.17 5.65
CA ASP A 139 -19.45 16.10 7.10
C ASP A 139 -18.74 14.81 7.53
N GLU A 140 -18.94 13.71 6.80
CA GLU A 140 -18.28 12.41 7.03
C GLU A 140 -16.76 12.50 6.84
N ALA A 141 -16.31 13.22 5.81
CA ALA A 141 -14.88 13.44 5.56
C ALA A 141 -14.26 14.23 6.71
N TYR A 142 -14.94 15.29 7.16
CA TYR A 142 -14.45 16.08 8.30
C TYR A 142 -14.55 15.33 9.64
N ALA A 143 -15.48 14.38 9.79
CA ALA A 143 -15.54 13.50 10.96
C ALA A 143 -14.34 12.54 10.98
N GLY A 144 -13.96 12.00 9.82
CA GLY A 144 -12.72 11.22 9.67
C GLY A 144 -11.47 12.00 10.06
N LEU A 145 -11.37 13.28 9.63
CA LEU A 145 -10.29 14.19 10.04
C LEU A 145 -10.30 14.49 11.53
N ALA A 146 -11.48 14.74 12.10
CA ALA A 146 -11.63 15.02 13.52
C ALA A 146 -11.11 13.85 14.38
N LEU A 147 -11.36 12.60 13.96
CA LEU A 147 -10.87 11.42 14.66
C LEU A 147 -9.33 11.32 14.61
N GLU A 148 -8.71 11.48 13.44
CA GLU A 148 -7.24 11.47 13.33
C GLU A 148 -6.59 12.56 14.18
N TYR A 149 -7.19 13.74 14.19
CA TYR A 149 -6.72 14.83 15.03
C TYR A 149 -6.85 14.51 16.52
N ALA A 150 -7.99 13.98 16.96
CA ALA A 150 -8.24 13.66 18.36
C ALA A 150 -7.26 12.58 18.87
N LEU A 151 -6.97 11.57 18.06
CA LEU A 151 -6.00 10.52 18.40
C LEU A 151 -4.59 11.11 18.61
N LEU A 152 -4.14 12.01 17.73
CA LEU A 152 -2.84 12.67 17.89
C LEU A 152 -2.78 13.51 19.17
N VAL A 153 -3.86 14.22 19.50
CA VAL A 153 -3.96 15.00 20.74
C VAL A 153 -3.93 14.09 21.97
N GLU A 154 -4.65 12.97 21.93
CA GLU A 154 -4.69 11.97 23.01
C GLU A 154 -3.31 11.33 23.24
N ASP A 155 -2.58 11.06 22.15
CA ASP A 155 -1.19 10.58 22.18
C ASP A 155 -0.18 11.64 22.67
N GLY A 156 -0.63 12.87 22.99
CA GLY A 156 0.20 13.94 23.50
C GLY A 156 1.02 14.70 22.44
N ASP A 157 0.64 14.60 21.16
CA ASP A 157 1.28 15.35 20.08
C ASP A 157 1.06 16.85 20.27
N ARG A 158 2.16 17.59 20.40
CA ARG A 158 2.16 19.05 20.60
C ARG A 158 1.94 19.83 19.31
N SER A 159 2.04 19.19 18.15
CA SER A 159 1.86 19.80 16.84
C SER A 159 1.04 18.94 15.86
N PRO A 160 -0.22 18.56 16.18
CA PRO A 160 -1.00 17.61 15.38
C PRO A 160 -1.16 18.02 13.90
N SER A 161 -1.34 19.32 13.63
CA SER A 161 -1.46 19.84 12.24
C SER A 161 -0.18 19.64 11.42
N LYS A 162 1.00 19.73 12.07
CA LYS A 162 2.29 19.49 11.42
C LYS A 162 2.48 17.99 11.18
N THR A 163 2.15 17.17 12.16
CA THR A 163 2.20 15.71 12.04
C THR A 163 1.26 15.19 10.95
N LEU A 164 0.05 15.73 10.82
CA LEU A 164 -0.86 15.42 9.71
C LEU A 164 -0.26 15.82 8.36
N ALA A 165 0.40 16.97 8.27
CA ALA A 165 1.09 17.41 7.05
C ALA A 165 2.25 16.49 6.66
N GLU A 166 3.04 16.05 7.63
CA GLU A 166 4.14 15.11 7.41
C GLU A 166 3.62 13.72 6.98
N ARG A 167 2.50 13.27 7.57
CA ARG A 167 1.90 11.96 7.27
C ARG A 167 1.15 11.92 5.94
N PHE A 168 0.46 13.00 5.56
CA PHE A 168 -0.51 13.02 4.47
C PHE A 168 -0.19 14.06 3.37
N GLY A 169 0.94 14.77 3.49
CA GLY A 169 1.35 15.80 2.55
C GLY A 169 0.65 17.15 2.75
N GLY A 170 1.10 18.16 2.02
CA GLY A 170 0.61 19.55 2.13
C GLY A 170 1.30 20.34 3.26
N SER A 171 0.71 21.47 3.65
CA SER A 171 1.27 22.35 4.69
C SER A 171 0.51 22.25 6.00
N GLY A 172 1.18 22.46 7.13
CA GLY A 172 0.53 22.49 8.46
C GLY A 172 -0.60 23.51 8.53
N GLY A 173 -0.49 24.65 7.83
CA GLY A 173 -1.56 25.64 7.71
C GLY A 173 -2.80 25.12 6.98
N THR A 174 -2.62 24.27 5.96
CA THR A 174 -3.74 23.61 5.25
C THR A 174 -4.51 22.70 6.20
N TRP A 175 -3.81 21.88 6.98
CA TRP A 175 -4.45 20.97 7.95
C TRP A 175 -5.09 21.72 9.10
N ALA A 176 -4.45 22.79 9.62
CA ALA A 176 -5.05 23.67 10.63
C ALA A 176 -6.37 24.28 10.15
N ASN A 177 -6.43 24.76 8.91
CA ASN A 177 -7.67 25.27 8.31
C ASN A 177 -8.75 24.19 8.21
N ARG A 178 -8.40 22.96 7.82
CA ARG A 178 -9.34 21.83 7.75
C ARG A 178 -9.87 21.44 9.14
N ILE A 179 -9.02 21.45 10.17
CA ILE A 179 -9.42 21.23 11.57
C ILE A 179 -10.36 22.34 12.06
N ALA A 180 -10.07 23.60 11.72
CA ALA A 180 -10.96 24.72 12.05
C ALA A 180 -12.35 24.57 11.40
N VAL A 181 -12.42 24.04 10.19
CA VAL A 181 -13.71 23.68 9.55
C VAL A 181 -14.41 22.55 10.32
N ALA A 182 -13.70 21.50 10.73
CA ALA A 182 -14.27 20.42 11.53
C ALA A 182 -14.84 20.93 12.88
N ARG A 183 -14.13 21.86 13.54
CA ARG A 183 -14.61 22.53 14.76
C ARG A 183 -15.88 23.36 14.50
N ARG A 184 -15.90 24.19 13.45
CA ARG A 184 -17.09 24.98 13.07
C ARG A 184 -18.31 24.11 12.72
N ARG A 185 -18.08 22.88 12.23
CA ARG A 185 -19.12 21.89 11.95
C ARG A 185 -19.62 21.13 13.17
N GLY A 186 -19.09 21.44 14.36
CA GLY A 186 -19.46 20.82 15.62
C GLY A 186 -19.00 19.36 15.74
N LEU A 187 -17.87 19.01 15.11
CA LEU A 187 -17.33 17.64 15.13
C LEU A 187 -16.28 17.43 16.24
N LEU A 188 -15.65 18.51 16.69
CA LEU A 188 -14.71 18.54 17.82
C LEU A 188 -15.23 19.46 18.91
N THR A 189 -14.93 19.14 20.18
CA THR A 189 -15.24 20.04 21.30
C THR A 189 -14.46 21.35 21.19
N PRO A 190 -15.03 22.48 21.65
CA PRO A 190 -14.35 23.75 21.62
C PRO A 190 -13.15 23.76 22.58
N VAL A 191 -12.08 24.41 22.14
CA VAL A 191 -10.89 24.71 22.95
C VAL A 191 -10.51 26.16 22.75
N LYS A 192 -9.65 26.72 23.62
CA LYS A 192 -9.17 28.09 23.45
C LYS A 192 -8.41 28.23 22.12
N VAL A 193 -8.49 29.43 21.55
CA VAL A 193 -7.81 29.74 20.28
C VAL A 193 -6.31 29.54 20.46
N GLY A 194 -5.68 28.79 19.55
CA GLY A 194 -4.24 28.50 19.57
C GLY A 194 -3.84 27.24 20.34
N GLU A 195 -4.75 26.61 21.08
CA GLU A 195 -4.46 25.36 21.80
C GLU A 195 -4.71 24.13 20.91
N ALA A 196 -3.76 23.18 20.98
CA ALA A 196 -3.99 21.81 20.55
C ALA A 196 -4.92 21.15 21.57
N GLY A 197 -6.02 20.57 21.10
CA GLY A 197 -7.06 20.05 21.98
C GLY A 197 -8.40 19.89 21.27
N GLY A 198 -9.31 19.21 21.96
CA GLY A 198 -10.67 18.96 21.50
C GLY A 198 -10.89 17.47 21.27
N ALA A 199 -11.91 16.92 21.93
CA ALA A 199 -12.34 15.54 21.78
C ALA A 199 -13.42 15.44 20.69
N LEU A 200 -13.70 14.22 20.23
CA LEU A 200 -14.82 13.97 19.34
C LEU A 200 -16.15 14.28 20.03
N THR A 201 -17.06 14.91 19.29
CA THR A 201 -18.45 15.10 19.73
C THR A 201 -19.31 13.88 19.42
N GLU A 202 -20.48 13.78 20.06
CA GLU A 202 -21.47 12.74 19.72
C GLU A 202 -21.93 12.81 18.26
N LYS A 203 -21.99 14.02 17.67
CA LYS A 203 -22.28 14.19 16.24
C LYS A 203 -21.23 13.48 15.39
N ALA A 204 -19.94 13.65 15.71
CA ALA A 204 -18.86 13.01 14.98
C ALA A 204 -18.86 11.48 15.16
N LEU A 205 -19.10 10.98 16.38
CA LEU A 205 -19.19 9.55 16.65
C LEU A 205 -20.32 8.87 15.87
N ARG A 206 -21.48 9.53 15.74
CA ARG A 206 -22.60 9.05 14.90
C ARG A 206 -22.23 8.99 13.43
N LEU A 207 -21.58 10.02 12.90
CA LEU A 207 -21.11 10.05 11.50
C LEU A 207 -20.05 8.98 11.20
N LEU A 208 -19.31 8.54 12.23
CA LEU A 208 -18.30 7.48 12.15
C LEU A 208 -18.90 6.07 12.35
N GLY A 209 -20.21 5.95 12.61
CA GLY A 209 -20.87 4.67 12.89
C GLY A 209 -20.44 4.03 14.21
N GLN A 210 -19.90 4.80 15.15
CA GLN A 210 -19.37 4.30 16.44
C GLN A 210 -20.38 4.32 17.59
N LYS A 211 -21.66 4.54 17.31
CA LYS A 211 -22.73 4.47 18.31
C LYS A 211 -23.84 3.53 17.83
N GLU A 212 -23.76 2.27 18.26
CA GLU A 212 -24.90 1.40 18.59
C GLU A 212 -24.41 0.07 19.20
N GLN A 213 -23.76 0.14 20.38
CA GLN A 213 -23.77 -0.96 21.35
C GLN A 213 -23.79 -0.32 22.74
N GLY A 214 -24.97 -0.25 23.33
CA GLY A 214 -25.20 0.41 24.60
C GLY A 214 -26.68 0.54 24.91
N SER A 215 -27.36 -0.61 24.97
CA SER A 215 -28.51 -0.82 25.84
C SER A 215 -28.52 -2.26 26.33
#